data_AF-A0A2W5WX48-F1
#
_entry.id   AF-A0A2W5WX48-F1
#
_cell.length_a   1.000
_cell.length_b   1.000
_cell.length_c   1.000
_cell.angle_alpha   90.00
_cell.angle_beta   90.00
_cell.angle_gamma   90.00
#
_symmetry.space_group_name_H-M   'P 1'
#
loop_
_entity.id
_entity.type
_entity.pdbx_description
1 polymer ?
#
loop_
_entity_poly.entity_id
_entity_poly.type
_entity_poly.pdbx_seq_one_letter_code
_entity_poly.pdbx_strand_id
1 'polypeptide(L)' 'MGDDDDRDCVEHVWVLDGAYMRAGRSTLEYGCSRCGAVSVRPANWSGRGGE' A
#
# COMPACT_ATOMS: atom_id res chain seq x y z
N MET A 1 17.19 -20.02 5.36
CA MET A 1 16.70 -20.87 4.24
C MET A 1 15.18 -20.73 4.22
N GLY A 2 14.55 -19.86 3.44
CA GLY A 2 15.08 -18.92 2.45
C GLY A 2 14.34 -17.58 2.53
N ASP A 3 15.11 -16.51 2.32
CA ASP A 3 14.71 -15.13 2.15
C ASP A 3 14.01 -14.96 0.79
N ASP A 4 12.68 -14.78 0.73
CA ASP A 4 11.99 -14.43 -0.53
C ASP A 4 10.59 -13.76 -0.37
N ASP A 5 10.14 -13.35 0.82
CA ASP A 5 8.78 -12.78 0.98
C ASP A 5 8.68 -11.26 0.82
N ASP A 6 9.80 -10.54 0.82
CA ASP A 6 9.81 -9.07 0.79
C ASP A 6 9.90 -8.47 -0.63
N ARG A 7 10.19 -9.29 -1.65
CA ARG A 7 10.72 -8.79 -2.93
C ARG A 7 9.74 -8.55 -4.05
N ASP A 8 8.48 -8.99 -3.96
CA ASP A 8 7.56 -8.75 -5.08
C ASP A 8 6.10 -8.53 -4.69
N CYS A 9 5.87 -7.59 -3.78
CA CYS A 9 4.52 -7.05 -3.63
C CYS A 9 4.12 -6.13 -4.81
N VAL A 10 4.97 -5.96 -5.84
CA VAL A 10 4.66 -5.17 -7.04
C VAL A 10 3.59 -5.86 -7.87
N GLU A 11 3.68 -7.18 -8.04
CA GLU A 11 2.70 -7.99 -8.78
C GLU A 11 1.52 -8.45 -7.91
N HIS A 12 1.53 -8.16 -6.61
CA HIS A 12 0.46 -8.57 -5.70
C HIS A 12 -0.72 -7.59 -5.75
N VAL A 13 -1.92 -8.13 -5.61
CA VAL A 13 -3.14 -7.32 -5.51
C VAL A 13 -3.17 -6.64 -4.15
N TRP A 14 -3.32 -5.32 -4.18
CA TRP A 14 -3.52 -4.49 -3.00
C TRP A 14 -5.00 -4.13 -2.86
N VAL A 15 -5.56 -4.41 -1.68
CA VAL A 15 -6.96 -4.14 -1.35
C VAL A 15 -7.00 -2.93 -0.41
N LEU A 16 -7.97 -2.04 -0.62
CA LEU A 16 -8.18 -0.91 0.28
C LEU A 16 -8.86 -1.40 1.56
N ASP A 17 -8.15 -1.33 2.68
CA ASP A 17 -8.64 -1.76 3.99
C ASP A 17 -9.23 -0.59 4.80
N GLY A 18 -8.67 0.61 4.62
CA GLY A 18 -9.04 1.77 5.42
C GLY A 18 -8.81 3.11 4.73
N ALA A 19 -9.64 4.10 5.10
CA ALA A 19 -9.48 5.49 4.69
C ALA A 19 -9.62 6.41 5.91
N TYR A 20 -8.60 7.25 6.13
CA TYR A 20 -8.53 8.19 7.24
C TYR A 20 -8.55 9.62 6.69
N MET A 21 -9.46 10.43 7.20
CA MET A 21 -9.60 11.83 6.83
C MET A 21 -9.28 12.71 8.04
N ARG A 22 -8.34 13.65 7.85
CA ARG A 22 -8.02 14.71 8.80
C ARG A 22 -8.09 16.05 8.09
N ALA A 23 -8.36 17.14 8.81
CA ALA A 23 -8.42 18.47 8.22
C ALA A 23 -7.16 18.76 7.37
N GLY A 24 -7.35 18.86 6.05
CA GLY A 24 -6.28 19.11 5.07
C GLY A 24 -5.46 17.90 4.60
N ARG A 25 -5.72 16.67 5.07
CA ARG A 25 -5.01 15.46 4.64
C ARG A 25 -5.90 14.22 4.62
N SER A 26 -5.75 13.41 3.58
CA SER A 26 -6.41 12.11 3.46
C SER A 26 -5.37 11.01 3.24
N THR A 27 -5.53 9.91 3.96
CA THR A 27 -4.63 8.76 3.94
C THR A 27 -5.42 7.49 3.71
N LEU A 28 -4.89 6.61 2.86
CA LEU A 28 -5.47 5.32 2.51
C LEU A 28 -4.53 4.22 2.99
N GLU A 29 -5.11 3.16 3.52
CA GLU A 29 -4.42 1.96 4.00
C GLU A 29 -4.78 0.79 3.09
N TYR A 30 -3.75 0.14 2.55
CA TYR A 30 -3.87 -0.98 1.64
C TYR A 30 -3.23 -2.22 2.24
N GLY A 31 -3.94 -3.33 2.22
CA GLY A 31 -3.43 -4.65 2.54
C GLY A 31 -3.08 -5.43 1.29
N CYS A 32 -1.91 -6.06 1.29
CA CYS A 32 -1.55 -7.04 0.28
C CYS A 32 -2.34 -8.32 0.53
N SER A 33 -3.14 -8.75 -0.46
CA SER A 33 -4.02 -9.90 -0.33
C SER A 33 -3.29 -11.25 -0.22
N ARG A 34 -1.96 -11.27 -0.42
CA ARG A 34 -1.17 -12.51 -0.48
C ARG A 34 -0.26 -12.72 0.73
N CYS A 35 0.48 -11.71 1.17
CA CYS A 35 1.41 -11.82 2.29
C CYS A 35 0.97 -11.03 3.54
N GLY A 36 -0.12 -10.27 3.47
CA GLY A 36 -0.61 -9.47 4.59
C GLY A 36 0.22 -8.21 4.88
N ALA A 37 1.15 -7.84 4.00
CA ALA A 37 1.86 -6.56 4.08
C ALA A 37 0.89 -5.38 4.03
N VAL A 38 1.18 -4.31 4.78
CA VAL A 38 0.35 -3.10 4.85
C VAL A 38 1.10 -1.92 4.24
N SER A 39 0.43 -1.15 3.38
CA SER A 39 0.95 0.08 2.78
C SER A 39 0.03 1.26 3.07
N VAL A 40 0.60 2.34 3.60
CA VAL A 40 -0.14 3.55 3.93
C VAL A 40 0.28 4.67 2.97
N ARG A 41 -0.67 5.23 2.23
CA ARG A 41 -0.41 6.21 1.16
C ARG A 41 -1.33 7.43 1.27
N PRO A 42 -0.90 8.62 0.82
CA PRO A 42 -1.79 9.76 0.63
C PRO A 42 -2.89 9.43 -0.38
N ALA A 43 -4.11 9.92 -0.17
CA ALA A 43 -5.23 9.65 -1.08
C ALA A 43 -5.08 10.28 -2.47
N ASN A 44 -4.16 11.25 -2.63
CA ASN A 44 -3.82 11.86 -3.91
C ASN A 44 -2.66 11.16 -4.62
N TRP A 45 -2.22 9.99 -4.14
CA TRP A 45 -1.14 9.23 -4.76
C TRP A 45 -1.62 8.61 -6.09
N SER A 46 -0.98 8.97 -7.19
CA SER A 46 -1.35 8.55 -8.56
C SER A 46 -0.54 7.36 -9.09
N GLY A 47 0.26 6.68 -8.24
CA GLY A 47 1.08 5.53 -8.64
C GLY A 47 2.22 5.83 -9.64
N ARG A 48 2.34 7.09 -10.10
CA ARG A 48 3.34 7.55 -11.07
C ARG A 48 4.21 8.63 -10.40
N GLY A 49 5.25 8.22 -9.71
CA GLY A 49 6.12 9.16 -9.00
C GLY A 49 7.23 8.46 -8.24
N GLY A 50 8.08 7.76 -8.99
CA GLY A 50 9.45 7.54 -8.58
C GLY A 50 10.29 8.67 -9.18
N GLU A 51 10.73 9.59 -8.32
CA GLU A 51 12.01 10.29 -8.49
C GLU A 51 12.96 9.74 -7.43
#